data_AF-I8TQP5-F1
#
_entry.id   AF-I8TQP5-F1
#
_cell.length_a   1.000
_cell.length_b   1.000
_cell.length_c   1.000
_cell.angle_alpha   90.00
_cell.angle_beta   90.00
_cell.angle_gamma   90.00
#
_symmetry.space_group_name_H-M   'P 1'
#
loop_
_entity.id
_entity.type
_entity.pdbx_description
1 polymer ?
#
loop_
_entity_poly.entity_id
_entity_poly.type
_entity_poly.pdbx_seq_one_letter_code
_entity_poly.pdbx_strand_id
1 'polypeptide(L)'
;MGLVRKLLSGNRVGIDYISPQWFVDVEDTARLHVAAVLDGRVKSERLFAFATPYNWTDIVDILRKAFPVNSSIPQPPENEPRDLSQVGPSVRAESLIKEFWGRDGWTSLEESILGGTGDLEGFRG
;
A
#
# COMPACT_ATOMS: atom_id res chain seq x y z
N MET A 1 -4.85 3.05 7.35
CA MET A 1 -3.42 3.44 7.54
C MET A 1 -2.99 3.66 9.00
N GLY A 2 -3.44 2.84 9.97
CA GLY A 2 -3.16 3.12 11.40
C GLY A 2 -1.69 2.99 11.81
N LEU A 3 -0.99 1.94 11.34
CA LEU A 3 0.43 1.70 11.69
C LEU A 3 1.36 2.69 11.00
N VAL A 4 1.10 3.02 9.73
CA VAL A 4 1.86 4.03 8.97
C VAL A 4 1.79 5.39 9.66
N ARG A 5 0.59 5.83 10.07
CA ARG A 5 0.43 7.13 10.76
C ARG A 5 1.15 7.19 12.11
N LYS A 6 1.26 6.06 12.82
CA LYS A 6 1.99 6.00 14.10
C LYS A 6 3.47 6.38 13.96
N LEU A 7 4.09 6.12 12.81
CA LEU A 7 5.48 6.52 12.54
C LEU A 7 5.70 8.03 12.63
N LEU A 8 4.68 8.84 12.29
CA LEU A 8 4.75 10.31 12.39
C LEU A 8 4.92 10.81 13.83
N SER A 9 4.66 9.96 14.82
CA SER A 9 4.85 10.23 16.25
C SER A 9 6.02 9.45 16.88
N GLY A 10 6.89 8.85 16.05
CA GLY A 10 8.02 8.03 16.51
C GLY A 10 7.64 6.63 17.00
N ASN A 11 6.38 6.23 16.89
CA ASN A 11 5.94 4.92 17.31
C ASN A 11 6.29 3.85 16.25
N ARG A 12 7.17 2.92 16.63
CA ARG A 12 7.77 1.88 15.77
C ARG A 12 7.01 0.56 15.73
N VAL A 13 5.81 0.47 16.33
CA VAL A 13 5.09 -0.82 16.46
C VAL A 13 4.84 -1.53 15.12
N GLY A 14 4.69 -0.79 14.02
CA GLY A 14 4.62 -1.40 12.69
C GLY A 14 5.94 -2.09 12.31
N ILE A 15 7.04 -1.34 12.42
CA ILE A 15 8.39 -1.80 12.13
C ILE A 15 8.75 -3.05 12.95
N ASP A 16 8.43 -3.03 14.24
CA ASP A 16 8.94 -4.03 15.19
C ASP A 16 8.17 -5.36 15.11
N TYR A 17 6.94 -5.37 14.58
CA TYR A 17 6.04 -6.53 14.66
C TYR A 17 5.46 -7.00 13.33
N ILE A 18 5.57 -6.23 12.25
CA ILE A 18 5.02 -6.58 10.94
C ILE A 18 6.16 -6.81 9.96
N SER A 19 6.31 -8.05 9.49
CA SER A 19 7.29 -8.38 8.46
C SER A 19 6.93 -7.75 7.10
N PRO A 20 7.93 -7.53 6.22
CA PRO A 20 7.70 -7.15 4.84
C PRO A 20 6.70 -8.08 4.14
N GLN A 21 5.79 -7.50 3.37
CA GLN A 21 4.67 -8.21 2.75
C GLN A 21 4.11 -7.38 1.58
N TRP A 22 3.03 -7.84 0.96
CA TRP A 22 2.32 -7.09 -0.08
C TRP A 22 1.35 -6.08 0.52
N PHE A 23 1.19 -4.93 -0.13
CA PHE A 23 0.10 -4.00 0.15
C PHE A 23 -0.93 -3.98 -0.98
N VAL A 24 -2.08 -3.37 -0.70
CA VAL A 24 -3.03 -2.92 -1.72
C VAL A 24 -3.69 -1.64 -1.24
N ASP A 25 -4.01 -0.76 -2.18
CA ASP A 25 -4.79 0.43 -1.89
C ASP A 25 -6.26 0.08 -1.56
N VAL A 26 -6.86 0.85 -0.65
CA VAL A 26 -8.24 0.58 -0.19
C VAL A 26 -9.27 0.82 -1.30
N GLU A 27 -9.06 1.81 -2.17
CA GLU A 27 -9.96 2.07 -3.29
C GLU A 27 -9.82 0.99 -4.36
N ASP A 28 -8.62 0.49 -4.62
CA ASP A 28 -8.42 -0.64 -5.53
C ASP A 28 -9.07 -1.92 -5.02
N THR A 29 -9.03 -2.14 -3.71
CA THR A 29 -9.78 -3.23 -3.08
C THR A 29 -11.28 -3.07 -3.33
N ALA A 30 -11.83 -1.87 -3.17
CA ALA A 30 -13.24 -1.60 -3.45
C ALA A 30 -13.59 -1.79 -4.94
N ARG A 31 -12.76 -1.27 -5.85
CA ARG A 31 -12.87 -1.45 -7.31
C ARG A 31 -12.92 -2.93 -7.70
N LEU A 32 -12.06 -3.73 -7.09
CA LEU A 32 -12.00 -5.17 -7.35
C LEU A 32 -13.27 -5.90 -6.89
N HIS A 33 -13.82 -5.55 -5.72
CA HIS A 33 -15.08 -6.12 -5.24
C HIS A 33 -16.25 -5.77 -6.17
N VAL A 34 -16.33 -4.52 -6.63
CA VAL A 34 -17.36 -4.08 -7.57
C VAL A 34 -17.22 -4.82 -8.92
N ALA A 35 -16.01 -4.92 -9.46
CA ALA A 35 -15.75 -5.67 -10.69
C ALA A 35 -16.12 -7.16 -10.53
N ALA A 36 -15.81 -7.78 -9.39
CA ALA A 36 -16.15 -9.18 -9.12
C ALA A 36 -17.66 -9.45 -9.08
N VAL A 37 -18.47 -8.47 -8.68
CA VAL A 37 -19.94 -8.59 -8.64
C VAL A 37 -20.57 -8.34 -10.01
N LEU A 38 -20.05 -7.37 -10.77
CA LEU A 38 -20.70 -6.88 -11.99
C LEU A 38 -20.18 -7.55 -13.26
N ASP A 39 -18.93 -8.01 -13.29
CA ASP A 39 -18.38 -8.70 -14.45
C ASP A 39 -18.83 -10.17 -14.46
N GLY A 40 -19.82 -10.48 -15.30
CA GLY A 40 -20.35 -11.83 -15.46
C GLY A 40 -19.34 -12.89 -15.92
N ARG A 41 -18.11 -12.50 -16.29
CA ARG A 41 -16.99 -13.42 -16.58
C ARG A 41 -16.31 -13.92 -15.30
N VAL A 42 -16.40 -13.17 -14.20
CA VAL A 42 -15.80 -13.55 -12.91
C VAL A 42 -16.71 -14.57 -12.21
N LYS A 43 -16.27 -15.84 -12.18
CA LYS A 43 -17.06 -16.93 -11.59
C LYS A 43 -16.19 -17.85 -10.76
N SER A 44 -16.48 -17.95 -9.46
CA SER A 44 -15.75 -18.82 -8.52
C SER A 44 -14.23 -18.58 -8.53
N GLU A 45 -13.81 -17.34 -8.79
CA GLU A 45 -12.40 -16.95 -8.82
C GLU A 45 -11.93 -16.45 -7.44
N ARG A 46 -10.69 -16.76 -7.07
CA ARG A 46 -10.00 -16.11 -5.95
C ARG A 46 -9.19 -14.95 -6.51
N LEU A 47 -9.62 -13.72 -6.24
CA LEU A 47 -8.95 -12.51 -6.71
C LEU A 47 -8.01 -11.99 -5.62
N PHE A 48 -6.71 -12.03 -5.88
CA PHE A 48 -5.69 -11.65 -4.91
C PHE A 48 -5.36 -10.17 -5.10
N ALA A 49 -5.83 -9.33 -4.17
CA ALA A 49 -5.54 -7.90 -4.12
C ALA A 49 -4.11 -7.66 -3.58
N PHE A 50 -3.10 -7.90 -4.42
CA PHE A 50 -1.68 -7.86 -4.07
C PHE A 50 -0.96 -6.93 -5.06
N ALA A 51 -0.84 -5.64 -4.73
CA ALA A 51 -0.34 -4.63 -5.66
C ALA A 51 1.18 -4.74 -5.89
N THR A 52 1.97 -4.55 -4.82
CA THR A 52 3.43 -4.75 -4.85
C THR A 52 3.95 -5.02 -3.43
N PRO A 53 5.06 -5.79 -3.26
CA PRO A 53 5.71 -5.97 -1.97
C PRO A 53 6.33 -4.67 -1.46
N TYR A 54 6.19 -4.40 -0.17
CA TYR A 54 6.83 -3.29 0.53
C TYR A 54 7.67 -3.79 1.72
N ASN A 55 8.63 -2.98 2.13
CA ASN A 55 9.21 -3.05 3.47
C ASN A 55 9.06 -1.70 4.20
N TRP A 56 9.37 -1.63 5.49
CA TRP A 56 9.20 -0.41 6.26
C TRP A 56 10.16 0.70 5.85
N THR A 57 11.30 0.37 5.26
CA THR A 57 12.22 1.32 4.65
C THR A 57 11.51 2.14 3.57
N ASP A 58 10.78 1.48 2.66
CA ASP A 58 10.00 2.15 1.61
C ASP A 58 9.01 3.17 2.22
N ILE A 59 8.32 2.78 3.30
CA ILE A 59 7.33 3.62 3.99
C ILE A 59 8.00 4.81 4.68
N VAL A 60 9.11 4.59 5.39
CA VAL A 60 9.84 5.64 6.09
C VAL A 60 10.37 6.68 5.11
N ASP A 61 10.91 6.25 3.96
CA ASP A 61 11.43 7.14 2.93
C ASP A 61 10.32 8.01 2.32
N ILE A 62 9.16 7.42 2.00
CA ILE A 62 7.98 8.15 1.52
C ILE A 62 7.52 9.20 2.55
N LEU A 63 7.42 8.82 3.83
CA LEU A 63 6.98 9.74 4.87
C LEU A 63 8.00 10.87 5.11
N ARG A 64 9.31 10.59 5.07
CA ARG A 64 10.35 11.62 5.22
C ARG A 64 10.36 12.60 4.06
N LYS A 65 10.15 12.11 2.84
CA LYS A 65 9.98 12.96 1.66
C LYS A 65 8.75 13.85 1.79
N ALA A 66 7.64 13.32 2.30
CA ALA A 66 6.38 14.05 2.44
C ALA A 66 6.33 15.01 3.65
N PHE A 67 7.04 14.69 4.73
CA PHE A 67 7.05 15.43 5.99
C PHE A 67 8.50 15.72 6.45
N PRO A 68 9.28 16.49 5.66
CA PRO A 68 10.73 16.65 5.87
C PRO A 68 11.09 17.33 7.21
N VAL A 69 10.16 18.11 7.78
CA VAL A 69 10.35 18.80 9.07
C VAL A 69 10.05 17.90 10.27
N ASN A 70 9.44 16.73 10.07
CA ASN A 70 9.07 15.84 11.16
C ASN A 70 10.24 14.93 11.57
N SER A 71 11.03 15.41 12.53
CA SER A 71 12.15 14.67 13.13
C SER A 71 11.73 13.46 13.98
N SER A 72 10.44 13.28 14.27
CA SER A 72 9.94 12.13 15.03
C SER A 72 9.89 10.86 14.18
N ILE A 73 9.94 10.96 12.84
CA ILE A 73 9.88 9.79 11.98
C ILE A 73 11.13 8.91 12.22
N PRO A 74 10.95 7.66 12.66
CA PRO A 74 12.07 6.79 13.05
C PRO A 74 12.99 6.48 11.88
N GLN A 75 14.24 6.09 12.17
CA GLN A 75 15.15 5.53 11.17
C GLN A 75 14.60 4.19 10.65
N PRO A 76 14.81 3.88 9.36
CA PRO A 76 14.46 2.57 8.81
C PRO A 76 15.25 1.46 9.52
N PRO A 77 14.76 0.20 9.52
CA PRO A 77 15.50 -0.93 10.07
C PRO A 77 16.79 -1.17 9.30
N GLU A 78 17.85 -1.53 10.01
CA GLU A 78 19.08 -2.01 9.36
C GLU A 78 18.86 -3.39 8.76
N ASN A 79 19.36 -3.61 7.54
CA ASN A 79 19.30 -4.90 6.84
C ASN A 79 17.88 -5.49 6.72
N GLU A 80 16.88 -4.63 6.49
CA GLU A 80 15.49 -5.08 6.37
C GLU A 80 15.31 -6.02 5.17
N PRO A 81 14.73 -7.22 5.35
CA PRO A 81 14.48 -8.13 4.24
C PRO A 81 13.42 -7.55 3.28
N ARG A 82 13.27 -8.21 2.12
CA ARG A 82 12.16 -7.96 1.20
C ARG A 82 11.41 -9.25 0.95
N ASP A 83 10.09 -9.13 0.80
CA ASP A 83 9.27 -10.24 0.34
C ASP A 83 9.57 -10.52 -1.13
N LEU A 84 10.07 -11.74 -1.41
CA LEU A 84 10.42 -12.22 -2.75
C LEU A 84 9.36 -13.16 -3.33
N SER A 85 8.24 -13.35 -2.63
CA SER A 85 7.15 -14.18 -3.12
C SER A 85 6.57 -13.62 -4.41
N GLN A 86 6.08 -14.52 -5.27
CA GLN A 86 5.33 -14.15 -6.45
C GLN A 86 3.89 -14.61 -6.27
N VAL A 87 2.94 -13.67 -6.35
CA VAL A 87 1.51 -13.97 -6.23
C VAL A 87 0.91 -13.96 -7.63
N GLY A 88 1.12 -15.04 -8.38
CA GLY A 88 0.61 -15.20 -9.75
C GLY A 88 -0.88 -14.85 -9.92
N PRO A 89 -1.77 -15.28 -8.99
CA PRO A 89 -3.19 -14.88 -9.04
C PRO A 89 -3.47 -13.37 -8.97
N SER A 90 -2.50 -12.53 -8.56
CA SER A 90 -2.67 -11.06 -8.55
C SER A 90 -2.83 -10.49 -9.95
N VAL A 91 -2.17 -11.09 -10.96
CA VAL A 91 -2.26 -10.65 -12.37
C VAL A 91 -3.71 -10.63 -12.85
N ARG A 92 -4.53 -11.61 -12.43
CA ARG A 92 -5.95 -11.65 -12.77
C ARG A 92 -6.71 -10.52 -12.09
N ALA A 93 -6.46 -10.24 -10.82
CA ALA A 93 -7.11 -9.14 -10.11
C ALA A 93 -6.75 -7.78 -10.73
N GLU A 94 -5.48 -7.59 -11.11
CA GLU A 94 -5.02 -6.37 -11.78
C GLU A 94 -5.69 -6.18 -13.15
N SER A 95 -5.84 -7.26 -13.93
CA SER A 95 -6.53 -7.21 -15.23
C SER A 95 -7.96 -6.68 -15.11
N LEU A 96 -8.69 -7.07 -14.05
CA LEU A 96 -10.04 -6.59 -13.81
C LEU A 96 -10.06 -5.10 -13.48
N ILE A 97 -9.06 -4.61 -12.73
CA ILE A 97 -8.95 -3.18 -12.46
C ILE A 97 -8.69 -2.39 -13.74
N LYS A 98 -7.78 -2.89 -14.59
CA LYS A 98 -7.46 -2.27 -15.88
C LYS A 98 -8.67 -2.23 -16.80
N GLU A 99 -9.33 -3.37 -17.01
CA GLU A 99 -10.45 -3.52 -17.94
C GLU A 99 -11.72 -2.78 -17.47
N PHE A 100 -12.08 -2.92 -16.19
CA PHE A 100 -13.35 -2.41 -15.69
C PHE A 100 -13.32 -0.90 -15.39
N TRP A 101 -12.14 -0.36 -15.05
CA TRP A 101 -11.97 1.04 -14.64
C TRP A 101 -11.10 1.86 -15.57
N GLY A 102 -10.54 1.27 -16.64
CA GLY A 102 -9.68 1.97 -17.60
C GLY A 102 -8.38 2.50 -16.99
N ARG A 103 -7.82 1.81 -15.99
CA ARG A 103 -6.58 2.20 -15.30
C ARG A 103 -5.38 1.47 -15.87
N ASP A 104 -4.19 2.01 -15.63
CA ASP A 104 -2.91 1.38 -16.02
C ASP A 104 -2.46 0.25 -15.08
N GLY A 105 -3.13 0.07 -13.94
CA GLY A 105 -2.84 -0.94 -12.94
C GLY A 105 -3.23 -0.50 -11.53
N TRP A 106 -2.56 -1.11 -10.55
CA TRP A 106 -2.71 -0.77 -9.13
C TRP A 106 -2.22 0.64 -8.82
N THR A 107 -2.85 1.29 -7.86
CA THR A 107 -2.37 2.49 -7.17
C THR A 107 -1.01 2.20 -6.52
N SER A 108 -0.06 3.13 -6.67
CA SER A 108 1.29 2.98 -6.12
C SER A 108 1.32 3.08 -4.58
N LEU A 109 2.39 2.57 -3.95
CA LEU A 109 2.56 2.65 -2.50
C LEU A 109 2.60 4.10 -2.02
N GLU A 110 3.35 4.94 -2.74
CA GLU A 110 3.48 6.38 -2.43
C GLU A 110 2.13 7.07 -2.52
N GLU A 111 1.37 6.86 -3.61
CA GLU A 111 0.03 7.44 -3.76
C GLU A 111 -0.92 6.99 -2.65
N SER A 112 -0.94 5.69 -2.31
CA SER A 112 -1.79 5.15 -1.25
C SER A 112 -1.45 5.72 0.14
N ILE A 113 -0.16 5.86 0.46
CA ILE A 113 0.30 6.45 1.72
C ILE A 113 -0.03 7.95 1.78
N LEU A 114 0.21 8.68 0.71
CA LEU A 114 -0.05 10.13 0.65
C LEU A 114 -1.55 10.42 0.71
N GLY A 115 -2.38 9.67 -0.01
CA GLY A 115 -3.83 9.76 0.09
C GLY A 115 -4.33 9.42 1.50
N GLY A 116 -3.73 8.39 2.11
CA GLY A 116 -4.00 7.97 3.48
C GLY A 116 -3.43 8.89 4.57
N THR A 117 -2.75 9.99 4.24
CA THR A 117 -2.19 10.99 5.17
C THR A 117 -2.53 12.43 4.78
N GLY A 118 -3.41 12.64 3.78
CA GLY A 118 -3.73 13.97 3.25
C GLY A 118 -4.41 14.92 4.25
N ASP A 119 -5.07 14.39 5.28
CA ASP A 119 -5.63 15.18 6.39
C ASP A 119 -4.57 15.72 7.37
N LEU A 120 -3.29 15.38 7.17
CA LEU A 120 -2.17 15.80 8.01
C LEU A 120 -1.35 16.93 7.38
N GLU A 121 -1.94 17.68 6.44
CA GLU A 121 -1.31 18.80 5.73
C GLU A 121 -0.67 19.85 6.65
N GLY A 122 -1.17 20.04 7.88
CA GLY A 122 -0.55 20.94 8.87
C GLY A 122 0.89 20.56 9.29
N PHE A 123 1.37 19.37 8.92
CA PHE A 123 2.76 18.92 9.14
C PHE A 123 3.61 18.93 7.87
N ARG A 124 3.02 19.28 6.72
CA ARG A 124 3.75 19.51 5.47
C ARG A 124 4.28 20.94 5.53
N GLY A 125 5.53 21.09 5.98
CA GLY A 125 6.22 22.38 6.05
C GLY A 125 6.36 23.04 4.70
#